data_AF-A0A081C8C0-F1
#
_entry.id   AF-A0A081C8C0-F1
#
_cell.length_a   1.000
_cell.length_b   1.000
_cell.length_c   1.000
_cell.angle_alpha   90.00
_cell.angle_beta   90.00
_cell.angle_gamma   90.00
#
_symmetry.space_group_name_H-M   'P 1'
#
loop_
_entity.id
_entity.type
_entity.pdbx_description
1 polymer ?
#
loop_
_entity_poly.entity_id
_entity_poly.type
_entity_poly.pdbx_seq_one_letter_code
_entity_poly.pdbx_strand_id
1 'polypeptide(L)'
;MMLVQKFWSKERFPVVYEHNHAKAVIVDISSFEKIEMILDNLLNRDVEEEDRLLAASGLLEQLLNEARNTAPTQQWRTELNAL
;
A
#
# COMPACT_ATOMS: atom_id res chain seq x y z
N MET A 1 12.49 6.73 10.22
CA MET A 1 11.49 7.41 9.36
C MET A 1 11.73 8.93 9.15
N MET A 2 12.80 9.55 9.66
CA MET A 2 13.07 11.00 9.47
C MET A 2 13.99 11.37 8.29
N LEU A 3 14.76 10.41 7.76
CA LEU A 3 15.70 10.67 6.64
C LEU A 3 14.99 10.84 5.30
N VAL A 4 13.88 10.14 5.08
CA VAL A 4 13.11 10.16 3.83
C VAL A 4 12.39 11.50 3.65
N GLN A 5 11.82 12.08 4.72
CA GLN A 5 11.08 13.36 4.62
C GLN A 5 11.95 14.52 4.18
N LYS A 6 13.20 14.59 4.67
CA LYS A 6 14.14 15.60 4.17
C LYS A 6 14.48 15.32 2.71
N PHE A 7 14.54 14.06 2.28
CA PHE A 7 14.93 13.71 0.92
C PHE A 7 14.04 14.39 -0.14
N TRP A 8 12.74 14.39 0.12
CA TRP A 8 11.70 14.86 -0.79
C TRP A 8 11.32 16.35 -0.63
N SER A 9 12.05 17.13 0.17
CA SER A 9 11.75 18.57 0.27
C SER A 9 11.99 19.26 -1.08
N LYS A 10 10.92 19.88 -1.62
CA LYS A 10 10.93 20.68 -2.86
C LYS A 10 12.00 21.78 -2.84
N GLU A 11 12.39 22.24 -1.65
CA GLU A 11 13.41 23.27 -1.44
C GLU A 11 14.83 22.82 -1.81
N ARG A 12 15.06 21.52 -1.96
CA ARG A 12 16.40 20.97 -2.24
C ARG A 12 16.70 20.79 -3.72
N PHE A 13 15.69 20.86 -4.57
CA PHE A 13 15.84 20.73 -6.00
C PHE A 13 15.44 22.04 -6.66
N PRO A 14 16.27 22.62 -7.54
CA PRO A 14 15.85 23.74 -8.36
C PRO A 14 14.60 23.36 -9.15
N VAL A 15 13.56 24.19 -9.07
CA VAL A 15 12.28 23.94 -9.73
C VAL A 15 12.17 24.83 -10.95
N VAL A 16 11.85 24.23 -12.09
CA VAL A 16 11.56 24.94 -13.34
C VAL A 16 10.07 25.28 -13.35
N TYR A 17 9.79 26.58 -13.52
CA TYR A 17 8.44 27.11 -13.59
C TYR A 17 8.09 27.54 -15.02
N GLU A 18 6.86 27.28 -15.43
CA GLU A 18 6.29 27.76 -16.68
C GLU A 18 4.93 28.38 -16.36
N HIS A 19 4.68 29.63 -16.79
CA HIS A 19 3.47 30.38 -16.43
C HIS A 19 3.15 30.39 -14.92
N ASN A 20 4.18 30.49 -14.07
CA ASN A 20 4.06 30.45 -12.60
C ASN A 20 3.60 29.08 -12.02
N HIS A 21 3.59 28.02 -12.84
CA HIS A 21 3.34 26.65 -12.41
C HIS A 21 4.63 25.83 -12.41
N ALA A 22 4.84 25.03 -11.36
CA ALA A 22 5.99 24.12 -11.29
C ALA A 22 5.81 23.00 -12.32
N LYS A 23 6.77 22.86 -13.24
CA LYS A 23 6.73 21.90 -14.35
C LYS A 23 7.74 20.78 -14.22
N ALA A 24 8.93 21.09 -13.72
CA ALA A 24 10.00 20.10 -13.54
C ALA A 24 10.89 20.46 -12.34
N VAL A 25 11.65 19.48 -11.87
CA VAL A 25 12.72 19.67 -10.89
C VAL A 25 14.04 19.22 -11.50
N ILE A 26 15.10 19.97 -11.23
CA ILE A 26 16.45 19.63 -11.68
C ILE A 26 17.11 18.85 -10.56
N VAL A 27 17.63 17.67 -10.90
CA VAL A 27 18.32 16.77 -9.98
C VAL A 27 19.66 16.36 -10.59
N ASP A 28 20.66 16.10 -9.77
CA ASP A 28 21.89 15.46 -10.23
C ASP A 28 21.63 13.97 -10.56
N ILE A 29 22.52 13.38 -11.38
CA ILE A 29 22.37 11.99 -11.85
C ILE A 29 22.30 10.99 -10.69
N SER A 30 23.08 11.19 -9.62
CA SER A 30 23.09 10.26 -8.48
C SER A 30 21.80 10.34 -7.66
N SER A 31 21.18 11.52 -7.60
CA SER A 31 19.85 11.70 -7.00
C SER A 31 18.75 11.14 -7.91
N PHE A 32 18.90 11.27 -9.23
CA PHE A 32 17.97 10.70 -10.20
C PHE A 32 17.89 9.17 -10.07
N GLU A 33 19.01 8.47 -10.09
CA GLU A 33 19.06 7.00 -9.94
C GLU A 33 18.36 6.52 -8.65
N LYS A 34 18.53 7.25 -7.55
CA LYS A 34 17.86 6.94 -6.28
C LYS A 34 16.36 7.18 -6.35
N ILE A 35 15.93 8.27 -6.97
CA ILE A 35 14.51 8.58 -7.16
C ILE A 35 13.85 7.53 -8.05
N GLU A 36 14.49 7.19 -9.17
CA GLU A 36 14.04 6.17 -10.12
C GLU A 36 13.86 4.82 -9.41
N MET A 37 14.88 4.34 -8.69
CA MET A 37 14.80 3.10 -7.92
C MET A 37 13.66 3.11 -6.88
N ILE A 38 13.42 4.24 -6.20
CA ILE A 38 12.31 4.33 -5.22
C ILE A 38 10.96 4.32 -5.93
N LEU A 39 10.83 5.06 -7.04
CA LEU A 39 9.59 5.10 -7.81
C LEU A 39 9.27 3.74 -8.42
N ASP A 40 10.26 3.05 -8.97
CA ASP A 40 10.11 1.71 -9.51
C ASP A 40 9.68 0.72 -8.43
N ASN A 41 10.28 0.79 -7.23
CA ASN A 41 9.86 -0.05 -6.11
C ASN A 41 8.44 0.28 -5.62
N LEU A 42 8.00 1.54 -5.70
CA LEU A 42 6.64 1.94 -5.30
C LEU A 42 5.59 1.55 -6.34
N LEU A 43 5.93 1.68 -7.63
CA LEU A 43 5.04 1.37 -8.75
C LEU A 43 4.92 -0.14 -8.98
N ASN A 44 6.00 -0.88 -8.78
CA ASN A 44 6.05 -2.33 -8.88
C ASN A 44 5.91 -3.01 -7.52
N ARG A 45 5.43 -2.28 -6.49
CA ARG A 45 4.97 -2.92 -5.27
C ARG A 45 3.68 -3.66 -5.61
N ASP A 46 3.83 -4.87 -6.14
CA ASP A 46 2.75 -5.85 -6.15
C ASP A 46 2.13 -5.84 -4.76
N VAL A 47 0.79 -5.81 -4.70
CA VAL A 47 0.04 -5.95 -3.45
C VAL A 47 0.61 -7.19 -2.77
N GLU A 48 1.41 -7.00 -1.72
CA GLU A 48 2.13 -8.09 -1.11
C GLU A 48 1.09 -9.11 -0.63
N GLU A 49 1.41 -10.41 -0.73
CA GLU A 49 0.48 -11.47 -0.29
C GLU A 49 0.01 -11.23 1.15
N GLU A 50 0.81 -10.55 1.96
CA GLU A 50 0.46 -10.11 3.31
C GLU A 50 -0.76 -9.17 3.34
N ASP A 51 -0.89 -8.22 2.41
CA ASP A 51 -2.07 -7.34 2.32
C ASP A 51 -3.33 -8.15 1.94
N ARG A 52 -3.18 -9.18 1.08
CA ARG A 52 -4.27 -10.11 0.75
C ARG A 52 -4.64 -11.00 1.93
N LEU A 53 -3.65 -11.47 2.70
CA LEU A 53 -3.86 -12.26 3.91
C LEU A 53 -4.51 -11.43 5.02
N LEU A 54 -4.13 -10.17 5.18
CA LEU A 54 -4.76 -9.24 6.12
C LEU A 54 -6.22 -8.99 5.74
N ALA A 55 -6.52 -8.76 4.46
CA ALA A 55 -7.89 -8.63 3.99
C ALA A 55 -8.72 -9.92 4.23
N ALA A 56 -8.14 -11.09 3.96
CA ALA A 56 -8.78 -12.38 4.25
C ALA A 56 -8.96 -12.63 5.76
N SER A 57 -8.05 -12.13 6.60
CA SER A 57 -8.16 -12.24 8.06
C SER A 57 -9.35 -11.44 8.60
N GLY A 58 -9.64 -10.27 8.03
CA GLY A 58 -10.82 -9.48 8.38
C GLY A 58 -12.13 -10.21 8.06
N LEU A 59 -12.17 -10.94 6.94
CA LEU A 59 -13.30 -11.80 6.60
C LEU A 59 -13.45 -12.96 7.59
N LEU A 60 -12.35 -13.58 8.02
CA LEU A 60 -12.34 -14.65 9.02
C LEU A 60 -12.80 -14.16 10.40
N GLU A 61 -12.42 -12.96 10.82
CA GLU A 61 -12.91 -12.33 12.05
C GLU A 61 -14.41 -12.04 12.00
N GLN A 62 -14.92 -11.58 10.85
CA GLN A 62 -16.36 -11.38 10.64
C GLN A 62 -17.13 -12.70 10.74
N LEU A 63 -16.66 -13.75 10.05
CA LEU A 63 -17.26 -15.08 10.11
C LEU A 63 -17.22 -15.66 11.53
N LEU A 64 -16.12 -15.45 12.27
CA LEU A 64 -16.01 -15.90 13.67
C LEU A 64 -16.99 -15.15 14.58
N ASN A 65 -17.17 -13.85 14.38
CA ASN A 65 -18.11 -13.05 15.15
C ASN A 65 -19.57 -13.42 14.83
N GLU A 66 -19.90 -13.69 13.57
CA GLU A 66 -21.22 -14.21 13.19
C GLU A 66 -21.47 -15.60 13.79
N ALA A 67 -20.50 -16.51 13.70
CA ALA A 67 -20.62 -17.86 14.27
C ALA A 67 -20.77 -17.85 15.80
N ARG A 68 -20.14 -16.90 16.50
CA ARG A 68 -20.30 -16.75 17.96
C ARG A 68 -21.70 -16.27 18.37
N ASN A 69 -22.36 -15.50 17.53
CA ASN A 69 -23.65 -14.89 17.82
C ASN A 69 -24.83 -15.72 17.29
N THR A 70 -24.57 -16.81 16.57
CA THR A 70 -25.60 -17.64 15.94
C THR A 70 -25.56 -19.05 16.55
N ALA A 71 -26.72 -19.60 16.92
CA ALA A 71 -26.78 -20.98 17.40
C ALA A 71 -26.39 -21.94 16.25
N PRO A 72 -25.48 -22.90 16.47
CA PRO A 72 -25.04 -23.79 15.41
C PRO A 72 -26.22 -24.61 14.86
N THR A 73 -26.37 -24.60 13.54
CA THR A 73 -27.34 -25.43 12.81
C THR A 73 -26.98 -26.90 12.94
N GLN A 74 -27.96 -27.82 12.91
CA GLN A 74 -27.69 -29.27 13.04
C GLN A 74 -26.76 -29.83 11.94
N GLN A 75 -26.61 -29.12 10.81
CA GLN A 75 -25.82 -29.55 9.66
C GLN A 75 -24.64 -28.62 9.35
N TRP A 76 -24.18 -27.83 10.33
CA TRP A 76 -23.14 -26.80 10.16
C TRP A 76 -21.86 -27.29 9.44
N ARG A 77 -21.49 -28.57 9.59
CA ARG A 77 -20.34 -29.17 8.88
C ARG A 77 -20.54 -29.29 7.37
N THR A 78 -21.77 -29.52 6.92
CA THR A 78 -22.10 -29.65 5.50
C THR A 78 -22.17 -28.27 4.85
N GLU A 79 -22.67 -27.27 5.58
CA GLU A 79 -22.79 -25.88 5.15
C GLU A 79 -21.41 -25.21 4.98
N LEU A 80 -20.46 -25.51 5.87
CA LEU A 80 -19.11 -24.92 5.84
C LEU A 80 -18.21 -25.48 4.73
N ASN A 81 -18.46 -26.70 4.26
CA ASN A 81 -17.74 -27.31 3.14
C ASN A 81 -18.27 -26.86 1.76
N ALA A 82 -19.41 -26.15 1.72
CA ALA A 82 -20.05 -25.68 0.50
C ALA A 82 -19.77 -24.19 0.18
N LEU A 83 -19.13 -23.47 1.11
CA LEU A 83 -18.61 -22.10 0.96
C LEU A 83 -17.18 -22.12 0.41
#